data_AF-L2G117-F1
#
_entry.id   AF-L2G117-F1
#
_cell.length_a   1.000
_cell.length_b   1.000
_cell.length_c   1.000
_cell.angle_alpha   90.00
_cell.angle_beta   90.00
_cell.angle_gamma   90.00
#
_symmetry.space_group_name_H-M   'P 1'
#
loop_
_entity.id
_entity.type
_entity.pdbx_description
1 polymer ?
#
loop_
_entity_poly.entity_id
_entity_poly.type
_entity_poly.pdbx_seq_one_letter_code
_entity_poly.pdbx_strand_id
1 'polypeptide(L)'
;MKWIASLTLTLAALRQVAATNSTSCTPRLMSYWINANASLGEVTSVDAGGAFEEISDVAYPVNVTNLPSLCAVTFVAKTGDGNATYKFGLFLPDDWNSDILTVGNEGFDGGVNWPAMAAGVKYGFVTVSTDGGHNSTASNLTWALNDEDRQLDFGFRALHGSYQLALRVIERYYTLPPGKSYFAGAGQGGRQGLKAAQHYPRDFNAILVGAPAWWQTALQSWRISRGSKNGANDTKILTEESLKVLGDNVRKQCDAADGVEDGIVSDLATCYFDFDLFTCGKDGVDASACLTEEQVDLAKVLYDNYEVDDEQVFTGLSPSSEYEWTSVVGDNDTDVNEEALGYFQNFLYSDPEWDVSSYNDSVPAYANETNPGELDVNDFNLTAFAALGHKIIMYHGLADGVNPLNASIYFYESVVNATGGDVEATRSWFRLFLVPGLGSKTTSVDAPWYIGGPGQWEQLVDGETATIAGFNNASTDALAALVAWTAADTVPESIIATTWTNSTDPSTEVLRQRPICAWPATQKYNGEGDQSKPESFLC
;
A
#
# COMPACT_ATOMS: atom_id res chain seq x y z
N MET A 1 23.73 -6.37 56.62
CA MET A 1 22.36 -6.91 56.54
C MET A 1 21.36 -5.81 56.83
N LYS A 2 20.74 -5.24 55.79
CA LYS A 2 19.37 -4.70 55.76
C LYS A 2 19.13 -4.15 54.35
N TRP A 3 18.41 -4.95 53.57
CA TRP A 3 17.89 -4.60 52.26
C TRP A 3 16.82 -3.52 52.43
N ILE A 4 16.91 -2.45 51.65
CA ILE A 4 15.80 -1.51 51.42
C ILE A 4 15.23 -1.90 50.06
N ALA A 5 14.13 -2.64 50.07
CA ALA A 5 13.32 -2.87 48.89
C ALA A 5 12.43 -1.64 48.68
N SER A 6 12.71 -0.86 47.64
CA SER A 6 11.79 0.15 47.13
C SER A 6 10.64 -0.55 46.43
N LEU A 7 9.46 -0.46 47.03
CA LEU A 7 8.20 -0.92 46.48
C LEU A 7 7.76 0.10 45.40
N THR A 8 8.14 -0.11 44.15
CA THR A 8 7.50 0.57 43.01
C THR A 8 6.14 -0.08 42.80
N LEU A 9 5.08 0.56 43.31
CA LEU A 9 3.71 0.24 42.93
C LEU A 9 3.54 0.63 41.45
N THR A 10 3.58 -0.36 40.56
CA THR A 10 3.05 -0.22 39.21
C THR A 10 1.53 -0.07 39.33
N LEU A 11 1.03 1.16 39.18
CA LEU A 11 -0.37 1.42 38.93
C LEU A 11 -0.66 1.01 37.47
N ALA A 12 -0.74 -0.29 37.21
CA ALA A 12 -1.46 -0.79 36.04
C ALA A 12 -2.95 -0.55 36.32
N ALA A 13 -3.45 0.61 35.90
CA ALA A 13 -4.88 0.87 35.92
C ALA A 13 -5.53 -0.19 35.01
N LEU A 14 -6.27 -1.13 35.61
CA LEU A 14 -7.24 -1.93 34.87
C LEU A 14 -8.26 -0.95 34.28
N ARG A 15 -8.07 -0.56 33.02
CA ARG A 15 -9.17 -0.06 32.18
C ARG A 15 -10.09 -1.26 31.97
N GLN A 16 -11.14 -1.38 32.78
CA GLN A 16 -12.28 -2.21 32.43
C GLN A 16 -12.88 -1.60 31.17
N VAL A 17 -12.73 -2.29 30.03
CA VAL A 17 -13.47 -2.00 28.81
C VAL A 17 -14.94 -2.17 29.15
N ALA A 18 -15.67 -1.06 29.24
CA ALA A 18 -17.12 -1.13 29.31
C ALA A 18 -17.59 -1.60 27.94
N ALA A 19 -18.07 -2.84 27.85
CA ALA A 19 -18.82 -3.29 26.68
C ALA A 19 -19.96 -2.30 26.46
N THR A 20 -19.88 -1.49 25.40
CA THR A 20 -20.95 -0.58 25.02
C THR A 20 -22.07 -1.44 24.44
N ASN A 21 -23.11 -1.71 25.23
CA ASN A 21 -24.33 -2.32 24.69
C ASN A 21 -24.82 -1.52 23.48
N SER A 22 -25.26 -2.22 22.42
CA SER A 22 -25.80 -1.77 21.12
C SER A 22 -26.76 -0.56 21.10
N THR A 23 -27.22 -0.09 22.26
CA THR A 23 -28.06 1.09 22.46
C THR A 23 -27.48 2.42 21.94
N SER A 24 -26.15 2.52 21.77
CA SER A 24 -25.49 3.72 21.25
C SER A 24 -25.49 3.82 19.72
N CYS A 25 -25.68 2.71 19.01
CA CYS A 25 -25.68 2.67 17.55
C CYS A 25 -27.02 3.15 16.98
N THR A 26 -27.30 4.46 17.07
CA THR A 26 -28.54 5.05 16.57
C THR A 26 -28.29 6.36 15.82
N PRO A 27 -29.07 6.68 14.77
CA PRO A 27 -28.95 7.94 14.05
C PRO A 27 -29.03 9.18 14.94
N ARG A 28 -29.86 9.12 15.99
CA ARG A 28 -30.04 10.23 16.92
C ARG A 28 -28.77 10.56 17.71
N LEU A 29 -28.02 9.55 18.14
CA LEU A 29 -26.79 9.78 18.92
C LEU A 29 -25.64 10.19 18.00
N MET A 30 -25.47 9.51 16.87
CA MET A 30 -24.41 9.81 15.90
C MET A 30 -24.50 11.24 15.36
N SER A 31 -25.70 11.71 15.04
CA SER A 31 -25.91 13.09 14.59
C SER A 31 -25.61 14.15 15.64
N TYR A 32 -25.63 13.82 16.93
CA TYR A 32 -25.32 14.77 18.02
C TYR A 32 -23.81 14.89 18.28
N TRP A 33 -23.01 13.88 17.91
CA TRP A 33 -21.58 13.84 18.23
C TRP A 33 -20.67 14.48 17.18
N ILE A 34 -21.21 14.77 15.99
CA ILE A 34 -20.51 15.52 14.95
C ILE A 34 -20.69 17.04 15.11
N ASN A 35 -19.75 17.81 14.57
CA ASN A 35 -19.86 19.28 14.55
C ASN A 35 -20.78 19.75 13.42
N ALA A 36 -21.06 21.05 13.36
CA ALA A 36 -21.92 21.65 12.33
C ALA A 36 -21.39 21.51 10.89
N ASN A 37 -20.15 21.04 10.69
CA ASN A 37 -19.54 20.88 9.38
C ASN A 37 -19.69 19.47 8.81
N ALA A 38 -20.37 18.57 9.51
CA ALA A 38 -20.69 17.24 9.02
C ALA A 38 -22.17 16.90 9.21
N SER A 39 -22.69 16.06 8.32
CA SER A 39 -24.02 15.46 8.41
C SER A 39 -23.90 13.95 8.49
N LEU A 40 -24.83 13.33 9.21
CA LEU A 40 -24.94 11.88 9.29
C LEU A 40 -25.40 11.29 7.95
N GLY A 41 -24.75 10.22 7.52
CA GLY A 41 -25.20 9.33 6.46
C GLY A 41 -26.00 8.16 7.03
N GLU A 42 -25.48 6.94 6.88
CA GLU A 42 -26.08 5.70 7.35
C GLU A 42 -25.60 5.32 8.76
N VAL A 43 -26.45 4.62 9.53
CA VAL A 43 -26.09 3.99 10.80
C VAL A 43 -26.70 2.59 10.83
N THR A 44 -25.84 1.57 10.94
CA THR A 44 -26.23 0.17 10.91
C THR A 44 -25.55 -0.59 12.05
N SER A 45 -26.35 -1.26 12.88
CA SER A 45 -25.85 -2.18 13.89
C SER A 45 -25.60 -3.54 13.23
N VAL A 46 -24.40 -4.09 13.44
CA VAL A 46 -23.98 -5.38 12.89
C VAL A 46 -23.77 -6.33 14.05
N ASP A 47 -24.48 -7.46 14.05
CA ASP A 47 -24.27 -8.54 15.03
C ASP A 47 -22.98 -9.31 14.72
N ALA A 48 -22.42 -9.99 15.72
CA ALA A 48 -21.24 -10.83 15.53
C ALA A 48 -21.47 -11.93 14.46
N GLY A 49 -20.53 -12.06 13.52
CA GLY A 49 -20.66 -12.91 12.33
C GLY A 49 -21.54 -12.32 11.23
N GLY A 50 -22.02 -11.09 11.42
CA GLY A 50 -22.84 -10.35 10.47
C GLY A 50 -22.04 -9.75 9.31
N ALA A 51 -22.73 -8.94 8.51
CA ALA A 51 -22.19 -8.34 7.30
C ALA A 51 -22.65 -6.88 7.15
N PHE A 52 -21.92 -6.11 6.35
CA PHE A 52 -22.23 -4.73 6.02
C PHE A 52 -21.91 -4.46 4.54
N GLU A 53 -22.78 -3.73 3.85
CA GLU A 53 -22.63 -3.38 2.46
C GLU A 53 -23.12 -1.96 2.23
N GLU A 54 -22.34 -1.16 1.49
CA GLU A 54 -22.77 0.14 0.98
C GLU A 54 -22.84 0.09 -0.55
N ILE A 55 -23.98 -0.31 -1.10
CA ILE A 55 -24.16 -0.49 -2.56
C ILE A 55 -23.88 0.80 -3.36
N SER A 56 -24.03 1.97 -2.74
CA SER A 56 -23.73 3.26 -3.38
C SER A 56 -22.24 3.57 -3.50
N ASP A 57 -21.36 2.81 -2.85
CA ASP A 57 -19.92 2.96 -2.97
C ASP A 57 -19.43 2.35 -4.30
N VAL A 58 -18.98 3.20 -5.23
CA VAL A 58 -18.60 2.76 -6.58
C VAL A 58 -17.24 2.07 -6.59
N ALA A 59 -16.32 2.50 -5.73
CA ALA A 59 -14.99 1.91 -5.62
C ALA A 59 -15.04 0.55 -4.91
N TYR A 60 -15.83 0.44 -3.85
CA TYR A 60 -15.90 -0.77 -3.01
C TYR A 60 -17.34 -1.27 -2.84
N PRO A 61 -18.03 -1.72 -3.92
CA PRO A 61 -19.39 -2.24 -3.88
C PRO A 61 -19.42 -3.69 -3.34
N VAL A 62 -18.75 -3.93 -2.22
CA VAL A 62 -18.53 -5.25 -1.65
C VAL A 62 -19.28 -5.37 -0.33
N ASN A 63 -19.99 -6.48 -0.16
CA ASN A 63 -20.57 -6.86 1.11
C ASN A 63 -19.50 -7.51 1.98
N VAL A 64 -19.02 -6.78 3.00
CA VAL A 64 -18.03 -7.30 3.95
C VAL A 64 -18.72 -8.14 5.02
N THR A 65 -18.18 -9.30 5.35
CA THR A 65 -18.83 -10.35 6.15
C THR A 65 -18.03 -10.72 7.40
N ASN A 66 -18.54 -11.70 8.17
CA ASN A 66 -17.87 -12.22 9.36
C ASN A 66 -17.33 -11.14 10.31
N LEU A 67 -18.07 -10.04 10.44
CA LEU A 67 -17.66 -8.88 11.23
C LEU A 67 -17.87 -9.17 12.72
N PRO A 68 -17.03 -8.60 13.62
CA PRO A 68 -17.38 -8.57 15.03
C PRO A 68 -18.66 -7.74 15.25
N SER A 69 -19.29 -7.89 16.42
CA SER A 69 -20.39 -7.00 16.80
C SER A 69 -19.91 -5.55 16.80
N LEU A 70 -20.56 -4.69 16.00
CA LEU A 70 -20.10 -3.33 15.76
C LEU A 70 -21.22 -2.39 15.31
N CYS A 71 -20.95 -1.09 15.37
CA CYS A 71 -21.74 -0.06 14.72
C CYS A 71 -21.01 0.46 13.47
N ALA A 72 -21.64 0.30 12.30
CA ALA A 72 -21.21 0.89 11.04
C ALA A 72 -21.89 2.25 10.84
N VAL A 73 -21.11 3.29 10.56
CA VAL A 73 -21.64 4.65 10.40
C VAL A 73 -20.94 5.38 9.29
N THR A 74 -21.69 6.12 8.47
CA THR A 74 -21.10 7.08 7.52
C THR A 74 -21.48 8.51 7.86
N PHE A 75 -20.61 9.43 7.45
CA PHE A 75 -20.80 10.87 7.57
C PHE A 75 -20.36 11.54 6.27
N VAL A 76 -20.95 12.69 5.98
CA VAL A 76 -20.51 13.60 4.90
C VAL A 76 -20.07 14.90 5.54
N ALA A 77 -18.81 15.27 5.36
CA ALA A 77 -18.22 16.48 5.92
C ALA A 77 -17.88 17.48 4.82
N LYS A 78 -17.94 18.76 5.16
CA LYS A 78 -17.51 19.85 4.27
C LYS A 78 -16.02 20.09 4.40
N THR A 79 -15.39 20.43 3.28
CA THR A 79 -14.01 20.90 3.26
C THR A 79 -13.96 22.42 3.15
N GLY A 80 -13.26 23.07 4.09
CA GLY A 80 -13.11 24.52 4.10
C GLY A 80 -14.43 25.29 4.15
N ASP A 81 -14.44 26.49 3.56
CA ASP A 81 -15.61 27.35 3.45
C ASP A 81 -16.39 27.15 2.11
N GLY A 82 -15.94 26.20 1.29
CA GLY A 82 -16.50 25.90 -0.03
C GLY A 82 -17.66 24.91 -0.03
N ASN A 83 -18.01 24.43 -1.23
CA ASN A 83 -19.05 23.40 -1.43
C ASN A 83 -18.50 21.97 -1.51
N ALA A 84 -17.16 21.80 -1.51
CA ALA A 84 -16.54 20.48 -1.53
C ALA A 84 -16.88 19.69 -0.26
N THR A 85 -17.08 18.39 -0.44
CA THR A 85 -17.44 17.47 0.63
C THR A 85 -16.74 16.15 0.42
N TYR A 86 -16.40 15.48 1.52
CA TYR A 86 -15.94 14.09 1.53
C TYR A 86 -16.84 13.25 2.43
N LYS A 87 -17.03 11.99 2.04
CA LYS A 87 -17.63 10.95 2.88
C LYS A 87 -16.54 10.28 3.72
N PHE A 88 -16.90 9.86 4.91
CA PHE A 88 -16.08 8.93 5.68
C PHE A 88 -16.94 7.93 6.45
N GLY A 89 -16.40 6.72 6.61
CA GLY A 89 -17.03 5.63 7.33
C GLY A 89 -16.27 5.29 8.62
N LEU A 90 -17.00 4.77 9.60
CA LEU A 90 -16.47 4.22 10.84
C LEU A 90 -17.03 2.80 11.07
N PHE A 91 -16.17 1.88 11.47
CA PHE A 91 -16.60 0.70 12.23
C PHE A 91 -16.20 0.87 13.69
N LEU A 92 -17.21 0.87 14.56
CA LEU A 92 -17.09 1.03 16.00
C LEU A 92 -17.40 -0.32 16.67
N PRO A 93 -16.41 -1.22 16.90
CA PRO A 93 -16.65 -2.53 17.51
C PRO A 93 -17.07 -2.42 18.98
N ASP A 94 -17.90 -3.35 19.44
CA ASP A 94 -18.24 -3.44 20.87
C ASP A 94 -17.02 -3.82 21.72
N ASP A 95 -16.21 -4.75 21.21
CA ASP A 95 -14.94 -5.19 21.80
C ASP A 95 -13.78 -4.36 21.25
N TRP A 96 -13.71 -3.10 21.69
CA TRP A 96 -12.68 -2.16 21.25
C TRP A 96 -11.37 -2.32 22.03
N ASN A 97 -10.24 -2.45 21.30
CA ASN A 97 -8.89 -2.55 21.85
C ASN A 97 -8.32 -1.20 22.37
N SER A 98 -9.14 -0.15 22.41
CA SER A 98 -8.80 1.24 22.77
C SER A 98 -7.98 2.02 21.74
N ASP A 99 -7.69 1.48 20.57
CA ASP A 99 -6.90 2.15 19.53
C ASP A 99 -7.72 2.38 18.23
N ILE A 100 -7.25 3.31 17.41
CA ILE A 100 -7.87 3.65 16.11
C ILE A 100 -6.92 3.28 14.97
N LEU A 101 -7.46 2.71 13.89
CA LEU A 101 -6.75 2.45 12.64
C LEU A 101 -7.46 3.16 11.48
N THR A 102 -6.78 4.13 10.87
CA THR A 102 -7.24 4.71 9.61
C THR A 102 -6.67 3.90 8.44
N VAL A 103 -7.50 3.56 7.47
CA VAL A 103 -7.06 2.85 6.26
C VAL A 103 -7.09 3.77 5.04
N GLY A 104 -6.17 3.53 4.10
CA GLY A 104 -6.08 4.26 2.84
C GLY A 104 -6.91 3.67 1.70
N ASN A 105 -6.88 4.35 0.56
CA ASN A 105 -7.52 3.93 -0.69
C ASN A 105 -6.51 3.34 -1.69
N GLU A 106 -7.02 2.91 -2.84
CA GLU A 106 -6.23 2.35 -3.95
C GLU A 106 -6.36 3.26 -5.19
N GLY A 107 -5.35 3.27 -6.07
CA GLY A 107 -5.36 4.04 -7.32
C GLY A 107 -5.87 5.48 -7.18
N PHE A 108 -6.81 5.88 -8.04
CA PHE A 108 -7.60 7.12 -7.90
C PHE A 108 -9.05 6.85 -7.46
N ASP A 109 -9.30 5.70 -6.82
CA ASP A 109 -10.62 5.33 -6.33
C ASP A 109 -11.18 6.40 -5.39
N GLY A 110 -12.48 6.63 -5.49
CA GLY A 110 -13.26 7.43 -4.54
C GLY A 110 -14.31 6.56 -3.89
N GLY A 111 -14.14 6.27 -2.61
CA GLY A 111 -15.04 5.42 -1.85
C GLY A 111 -14.48 5.09 -0.47
N VAL A 112 -15.34 4.71 0.46
CA VAL A 112 -14.90 4.25 1.78
C VAL A 112 -14.43 2.81 1.64
N ASN A 113 -13.17 2.55 1.98
CA ASN A 113 -12.55 1.22 1.83
C ASN A 113 -13.03 0.25 2.92
N TRP A 114 -14.28 -0.20 2.80
CA TRP A 114 -14.92 -1.14 3.71
C TRP A 114 -14.15 -2.47 3.85
N PRO A 115 -13.57 -3.07 2.77
CA PRO A 115 -12.75 -4.27 2.91
C PRO A 115 -11.54 -4.08 3.84
N ALA A 116 -10.75 -3.03 3.65
CA ALA A 116 -9.61 -2.75 4.53
C ALA A 116 -10.05 -2.40 5.97
N MET A 117 -11.18 -1.71 6.12
CA MET A 117 -11.77 -1.45 7.44
C MET A 117 -12.25 -2.73 8.13
N ALA A 118 -12.80 -3.69 7.40
CA ALA A 118 -13.23 -5.00 7.90
C ALA A 118 -12.03 -5.84 8.36
N ALA A 119 -10.92 -5.79 7.61
CA ALA A 119 -9.66 -6.36 8.01
C ALA A 119 -9.15 -5.75 9.34
N GLY A 120 -9.11 -4.42 9.43
CA GLY A 120 -8.63 -3.73 10.62
C GLY A 120 -9.47 -3.94 11.88
N VAL A 121 -10.81 -3.96 11.76
CA VAL A 121 -11.70 -4.11 12.93
C VAL A 121 -11.58 -5.50 13.57
N LYS A 122 -11.14 -6.52 12.82
CA LYS A 122 -10.86 -7.88 13.33
C LYS A 122 -9.66 -7.92 14.29
N TYR A 123 -8.80 -6.91 14.31
CA TYR A 123 -7.78 -6.70 15.36
C TYR A 123 -8.32 -5.96 16.60
N GLY A 124 -9.59 -5.58 16.60
CA GLY A 124 -10.26 -4.83 17.67
C GLY A 124 -10.14 -3.31 17.57
N PHE A 125 -9.57 -2.77 16.48
CA PHE A 125 -9.51 -1.31 16.28
C PHE A 125 -10.89 -0.73 16.00
N VAL A 126 -11.12 0.52 16.40
CA VAL A 126 -12.03 1.35 15.60
C VAL A 126 -11.36 1.61 14.26
N THR A 127 -12.04 1.34 13.14
CA THR A 127 -11.50 1.63 11.81
C THR A 127 -12.18 2.81 11.15
N VAL A 128 -11.41 3.53 10.32
CA VAL A 128 -11.85 4.74 9.60
C VAL A 128 -11.33 4.71 8.16
N SER A 129 -12.17 5.06 7.19
CA SER A 129 -11.74 5.37 5.82
C SER A 129 -12.54 6.56 5.28
N THR A 130 -11.97 7.27 4.31
CA THR A 130 -12.65 8.35 3.57
C THR A 130 -12.79 7.98 2.10
N ASP A 131 -13.73 8.64 1.41
CA ASP A 131 -13.87 8.57 -0.05
C ASP A 131 -12.91 9.51 -0.80
N GLY A 132 -12.13 10.32 -0.08
CA GLY A 132 -11.19 11.25 -0.71
C GLY A 132 -11.86 12.47 -1.37
N GLY A 133 -13.17 12.69 -1.20
CA GLY A 133 -13.89 13.82 -1.78
C GLY A 133 -14.70 13.50 -3.05
N HIS A 134 -14.76 12.23 -3.45
CA HIS A 134 -15.49 11.78 -4.64
C HIS A 134 -15.93 10.32 -4.53
N ASN A 135 -16.76 9.87 -5.47
CA ASN A 135 -17.23 8.49 -5.54
C ASN A 135 -17.06 7.95 -6.97
N SER A 136 -16.02 7.16 -7.22
CA SER A 136 -15.67 6.64 -8.54
C SER A 136 -14.72 5.44 -8.47
N THR A 137 -14.60 4.71 -9.58
CA THR A 137 -13.49 3.78 -9.80
C THR A 137 -12.18 4.55 -10.06
N ALA A 138 -11.06 3.85 -9.97
CA ALA A 138 -9.71 4.39 -10.14
C ALA A 138 -9.43 4.92 -11.54
N SER A 139 -10.12 4.44 -12.58
CA SER A 139 -9.96 4.95 -13.94
C SER A 139 -10.82 6.17 -14.26
N ASN A 140 -11.81 6.50 -13.43
CA ASN A 140 -12.65 7.67 -13.65
C ASN A 140 -12.16 8.86 -12.83
N LEU A 141 -11.40 9.76 -13.47
CA LEU A 141 -10.84 10.97 -12.85
C LEU A 141 -11.65 12.24 -13.18
N THR A 142 -12.81 12.14 -13.84
CA THR A 142 -13.60 13.31 -14.29
C THR A 142 -14.08 14.22 -13.16
N TRP A 143 -14.14 13.69 -11.94
CA TRP A 143 -14.48 14.44 -10.72
C TRP A 143 -13.45 15.52 -10.38
N ALA A 144 -12.21 15.39 -10.83
CA ALA A 144 -11.11 16.34 -10.57
C ALA A 144 -11.08 17.51 -11.56
N LEU A 145 -11.81 17.40 -12.68
CA LEU A 145 -11.77 18.35 -13.79
C LEU A 145 -12.22 19.74 -13.34
N ASN A 146 -11.32 20.73 -13.43
CA ASN A 146 -11.57 22.11 -12.98
C ASN A 146 -12.03 22.23 -11.51
N ASP A 147 -11.63 21.29 -10.64
CA ASP A 147 -12.01 21.26 -9.22
C ASP A 147 -10.79 21.02 -8.32
N GLU A 148 -10.01 22.08 -8.10
CA GLU A 148 -8.82 22.07 -7.23
C GLU A 148 -9.17 21.65 -5.79
N ASP A 149 -10.37 21.96 -5.31
CA ASP A 149 -10.78 21.57 -3.97
C ASP A 149 -10.92 20.04 -3.85
N ARG A 150 -11.51 19.37 -4.85
CA ARG A 150 -11.53 17.90 -4.86
C ARG A 150 -10.14 17.30 -5.02
N GLN A 151 -9.28 17.89 -5.84
CA GLN A 151 -7.89 17.43 -5.99
C GLN A 151 -7.14 17.48 -4.64
N LEU A 152 -7.30 18.55 -3.86
CA LEU A 152 -6.70 18.70 -2.53
C LEU A 152 -7.36 17.79 -1.48
N ASP A 153 -8.65 17.52 -1.60
CA ASP A 153 -9.36 16.56 -0.74
C ASP A 153 -8.79 15.15 -0.91
N PHE A 154 -8.61 14.71 -2.16
CA PHE A 154 -7.97 13.45 -2.49
C PHE A 154 -6.49 13.44 -2.10
N GLY A 155 -5.82 14.57 -2.25
CA GLY A 155 -4.41 14.75 -1.91
C GLY A 155 -4.12 14.53 -0.43
N PHE A 156 -4.83 15.22 0.47
CA PHE A 156 -4.57 15.11 1.90
C PHE A 156 -5.70 15.58 2.83
N ARG A 157 -6.59 16.51 2.39
CA ARG A 157 -7.52 17.17 3.32
C ARG A 157 -8.61 16.23 3.82
N ALA A 158 -9.16 15.37 2.97
CA ALA A 158 -10.25 14.47 3.34
C ALA A 158 -9.80 13.44 4.39
N LEU A 159 -8.60 12.88 4.22
CA LEU A 159 -8.03 11.91 5.18
C LEU A 159 -7.86 12.54 6.57
N HIS A 160 -7.19 13.70 6.63
CA HIS A 160 -6.99 14.43 7.88
C HIS A 160 -8.34 14.82 8.53
N GLY A 161 -9.24 15.40 7.76
CA GLY A 161 -10.55 15.82 8.24
C GLY A 161 -11.38 14.67 8.79
N SER A 162 -11.37 13.53 8.09
CA SER A 162 -12.05 12.30 8.52
C SER A 162 -11.50 11.76 9.82
N TYR A 163 -10.17 11.69 9.96
CA TYR A 163 -9.52 11.29 11.21
C TYR A 163 -9.91 12.20 12.37
N GLN A 164 -9.82 13.52 12.21
CA GLN A 164 -10.15 14.48 13.26
C GLN A 164 -11.63 14.42 13.69
N LEU A 165 -12.54 14.18 12.76
CA LEU A 165 -13.96 13.99 13.06
C LEU A 165 -14.22 12.64 13.72
N ALA A 166 -13.54 11.57 13.29
CA ALA A 166 -13.64 10.25 13.90
C ALA A 166 -13.25 10.27 15.38
N LEU A 167 -12.17 10.97 15.75
CA LEU A 167 -11.75 11.13 17.15
C LEU A 167 -12.88 11.66 18.05
N ARG A 168 -13.68 12.61 17.54
CA ARG A 168 -14.82 13.18 18.28
C ARG A 168 -15.93 12.17 18.47
N VAL A 169 -16.24 11.39 17.43
CA VAL A 169 -17.26 10.34 17.50
C VAL A 169 -16.83 9.25 18.50
N ILE A 170 -15.57 8.80 18.43
CA ILE A 170 -15.00 7.77 19.31
C ILE A 170 -15.07 8.22 20.78
N GLU A 171 -14.63 9.44 21.08
CA GLU A 171 -14.64 9.96 22.46
C GLU A 171 -16.04 9.98 23.06
N ARG A 172 -17.08 10.19 22.24
CA ARG A 172 -18.47 10.20 22.69
C ARG A 172 -19.12 8.81 22.71
N TYR A 173 -18.79 7.95 21.75
CA TYR A 173 -19.31 6.59 21.65
C TYR A 173 -18.81 5.73 22.81
N TYR A 174 -17.49 5.76 23.07
CA TYR A 174 -16.86 4.93 24.11
C TYR A 174 -16.61 5.68 25.41
N THR A 175 -16.93 6.98 25.48
CA THR A 175 -16.65 7.86 26.63
C THR A 175 -15.14 7.99 26.97
N LEU A 176 -14.28 7.62 26.03
CA LEU A 176 -12.83 7.62 26.14
C LEU A 176 -12.19 7.99 24.79
N PRO A 177 -11.15 8.82 24.77
CA PRO A 177 -10.37 9.01 23.54
C PRO A 177 -9.56 7.73 23.23
N PRO A 178 -9.17 7.52 21.96
CA PRO A 178 -8.26 6.43 21.61
C PRO A 178 -6.91 6.57 22.32
N GLY A 179 -6.28 5.45 22.62
CA GLY A 179 -4.95 5.36 23.23
C GLY A 179 -3.86 5.70 22.21
N LYS A 180 -3.81 4.95 21.12
CA LYS A 180 -2.90 5.14 19.99
C LYS A 180 -3.68 5.27 18.68
N SER A 181 -3.11 6.00 17.74
CA SER A 181 -3.59 6.09 16.36
C SER A 181 -2.62 5.47 15.37
N TYR A 182 -3.16 4.64 14.49
CA TYR A 182 -2.42 3.95 13.45
C TYR A 182 -2.98 4.30 12.08
N PHE A 183 -2.14 4.17 11.06
CA PHE A 183 -2.55 4.20 9.66
C PHE A 183 -2.07 2.93 8.94
N ALA A 184 -2.86 2.41 8.01
CA ALA A 184 -2.45 1.34 7.09
C ALA A 184 -2.95 1.58 5.66
N GLY A 185 -2.08 1.49 4.66
CA GLY A 185 -2.50 1.55 3.25
C GLY A 185 -1.42 1.12 2.26
N ALA A 186 -1.80 0.65 1.08
CA ALA A 186 -0.89 0.29 0.00
C ALA A 186 -1.08 1.18 -1.23
N GLY A 187 -0.07 1.29 -2.12
CA GLY A 187 -0.19 2.10 -3.33
C GLY A 187 -0.52 3.56 -3.02
N GLN A 188 -1.71 3.99 -3.44
CA GLN A 188 -2.26 5.31 -3.10
C GLN A 188 -2.44 5.51 -1.59
N GLY A 189 -2.89 4.49 -0.86
CA GLY A 189 -2.95 4.49 0.60
C GLY A 189 -1.57 4.65 1.22
N GLY A 190 -0.56 4.04 0.59
CA GLY A 190 0.84 4.24 0.96
C GLY A 190 1.27 5.71 0.86
N ARG A 191 0.93 6.37 -0.25
CA ARG A 191 1.13 7.82 -0.44
C ARG A 191 0.37 8.64 0.61
N GLN A 192 -0.90 8.34 0.86
CA GLN A 192 -1.75 9.01 1.85
C GLN A 192 -1.12 8.99 3.25
N GLY A 193 -0.62 7.82 3.69
CA GLY A 193 0.07 7.67 4.97
C GLY A 193 1.34 8.52 5.07
N LEU A 194 2.21 8.43 4.05
CA LEU A 194 3.44 9.23 4.01
C LEU A 194 3.17 10.73 3.90
N LYS A 195 2.15 11.13 3.14
CA LYS A 195 1.67 12.52 3.03
C LYS A 195 1.15 13.03 4.38
N ALA A 196 0.45 12.19 5.15
CA ALA A 196 0.03 12.53 6.51
C ALA A 196 1.24 12.69 7.46
N ALA A 197 2.29 11.86 7.35
CA ALA A 197 3.52 12.06 8.11
C ALA A 197 4.18 13.42 7.82
N GLN A 198 4.16 13.84 6.55
CA GLN A 198 4.68 15.13 6.09
C GLN A 198 3.83 16.33 6.59
N HIS A 199 2.51 16.31 6.40
CA HIS A 199 1.65 17.48 6.69
C HIS A 199 1.08 17.49 8.11
N TYR A 200 0.75 16.31 8.65
CA TYR A 200 0.03 16.14 9.91
C TYR A 200 0.74 15.14 10.81
N PRO A 201 1.99 15.43 11.24
CA PRO A 201 2.83 14.47 11.96
C PRO A 201 2.26 14.01 13.31
N ARG A 202 1.11 14.55 13.77
CA ARG A 202 0.43 14.19 15.01
C ARG A 202 -0.80 13.30 14.79
N ASP A 203 -1.24 13.07 13.55
CA ASP A 203 -2.45 12.29 13.29
C ASP A 203 -2.23 10.80 13.63
N PHE A 204 -1.06 10.26 13.29
CA PHE A 204 -0.76 8.84 13.50
C PHE A 204 0.49 8.65 14.34
N ASN A 205 0.37 7.90 15.44
CA ASN A 205 1.53 7.45 16.20
C ASN A 205 2.38 6.46 15.41
N ALA A 206 1.76 5.69 14.52
CA ALA A 206 2.48 4.78 13.66
C ALA A 206 1.79 4.51 12.33
N ILE A 207 2.58 4.27 11.29
CA ILE A 207 2.14 4.16 9.89
C ILE A 207 2.69 2.85 9.29
N LEU A 208 1.81 2.02 8.73
CA LEU A 208 2.16 0.83 7.94
C LEU A 208 1.82 1.09 6.47
N VAL A 209 2.82 1.13 5.59
CA VAL A 209 2.60 1.42 4.16
C VAL A 209 3.21 0.38 3.24
N GLY A 210 2.45 -0.09 2.27
CA GLY A 210 2.90 -1.01 1.22
C GLY A 210 3.06 -0.30 -0.11
N ALA A 211 4.15 -0.56 -0.84
CA ALA A 211 4.39 -0.10 -2.21
C ALA A 211 3.86 1.32 -2.52
N PRO A 212 4.26 2.36 -1.76
CA PRO A 212 3.62 3.66 -1.82
C PRO A 212 3.79 4.34 -3.18
N ALA A 213 2.69 4.78 -3.79
CA ALA A 213 2.66 5.58 -5.01
C ALA A 213 2.92 7.06 -4.66
N TRP A 214 4.05 7.32 -3.97
CA TRP A 214 4.36 8.60 -3.35
C TRP A 214 4.74 9.71 -4.34
N TRP A 215 5.12 9.34 -5.57
CA TRP A 215 5.63 10.23 -6.61
C TRP A 215 4.70 10.20 -7.83
N GLN A 216 3.47 10.66 -7.66
CA GLN A 216 2.40 10.58 -8.66
C GLN A 216 2.76 11.33 -9.95
N THR A 217 3.35 12.53 -9.87
CA THR A 217 3.68 13.30 -11.07
C THR A 217 4.61 12.53 -12.02
N ALA A 218 5.67 11.93 -11.47
CA ALA A 218 6.61 11.12 -12.23
C ALA A 218 6.08 9.73 -12.59
N LEU A 219 5.32 9.09 -11.70
CA LEU A 219 4.70 7.78 -11.98
C LEU A 219 3.75 7.86 -13.17
N GLN A 220 2.86 8.85 -13.22
CA GLN A 220 1.92 9.00 -14.35
C GLN A 220 2.64 9.39 -15.64
N SER A 221 3.66 10.26 -15.55
CA SER A 221 4.55 10.60 -16.67
C SER A 221 5.27 9.37 -17.24
N TRP A 222 5.80 8.53 -16.35
CA TRP A 222 6.44 7.26 -16.71
C TRP A 222 5.44 6.30 -17.37
N ARG A 223 4.24 6.12 -16.81
CA ARG A 223 3.20 5.26 -17.38
C ARG A 223 2.84 5.65 -18.81
N ILE A 224 2.63 6.94 -19.11
CA ILE A 224 2.39 7.40 -20.48
C ILE A 224 3.61 7.18 -21.39
N SER A 225 4.80 7.57 -20.93
CA SER A 225 6.05 7.42 -21.69
C SER A 225 6.36 5.96 -22.06
N ARG A 226 6.11 5.03 -21.14
CA ARG A 226 6.37 3.60 -21.33
C ARG A 226 5.22 2.91 -22.07
N GLY A 227 3.98 3.11 -21.62
CA GLY A 227 2.80 2.48 -22.21
C GLY A 227 2.63 2.84 -23.69
N SER A 228 2.83 4.11 -24.06
CA SER A 228 2.72 4.58 -25.46
C SER A 228 3.76 3.96 -26.41
N LYS A 229 4.81 3.31 -25.89
CA LYS A 229 5.79 2.57 -26.70
C LYS A 229 5.31 1.17 -27.05
N ASN A 230 4.30 0.63 -26.36
CA ASN A 230 3.60 -0.59 -26.79
C ASN A 230 2.79 -0.23 -28.05
N GLY A 231 3.14 -0.83 -29.20
CA GLY A 231 2.70 -0.34 -30.52
C GLY A 231 1.44 -1.04 -31.07
N ALA A 232 0.89 -0.52 -32.18
CA ALA A 232 -0.29 -1.08 -32.88
C ALA A 232 -0.01 -2.25 -33.85
N ASN A 233 1.23 -2.78 -33.87
CA ASN A 233 1.63 -3.86 -34.77
C ASN A 233 2.03 -5.09 -33.97
N ASP A 234 1.47 -6.25 -34.35
CA ASP A 234 1.54 -7.51 -33.61
C ASP A 234 2.96 -7.95 -33.21
N THR A 235 3.99 -7.57 -33.98
CA THR A 235 5.38 -7.99 -33.73
C THR A 235 6.05 -7.32 -32.53
N LYS A 236 5.52 -6.19 -32.06
CA LYS A 236 6.08 -5.40 -30.96
C LYS A 236 5.29 -5.52 -29.65
N ILE A 237 4.00 -5.88 -29.73
CA ILE A 237 3.11 -5.90 -28.59
C ILE A 237 3.60 -6.90 -27.55
N LEU A 238 3.78 -6.42 -26.32
CA LEU A 238 3.97 -7.30 -25.16
C LEU A 238 2.60 -7.76 -24.67
N THR A 239 2.21 -8.96 -25.08
CA THR A 239 1.02 -9.68 -24.62
C THR A 239 1.27 -10.36 -23.27
N GLU A 240 0.21 -10.76 -22.56
CA GLU A 240 0.33 -11.60 -21.35
C GLU A 240 1.18 -12.87 -21.60
N GLU A 241 1.00 -13.52 -22.75
CA GLU A 241 1.79 -14.70 -23.13
C GLU A 241 3.27 -14.38 -23.31
N SER A 242 3.59 -13.27 -24.00
CA SER A 242 4.98 -12.85 -24.20
C SER A 242 5.62 -12.39 -22.89
N LEU A 243 4.89 -11.70 -22.02
CA LEU A 243 5.34 -11.30 -20.69
C LEU A 243 5.60 -12.53 -19.81
N LYS A 244 4.77 -13.57 -19.93
CA LYS A 244 5.04 -14.85 -19.30
C LYS A 244 6.33 -15.50 -19.81
N VAL A 245 6.58 -15.50 -21.12
CA VAL A 245 7.85 -15.99 -21.69
C VAL A 245 9.03 -15.18 -21.16
N LEU A 246 8.92 -13.85 -21.10
CA LEU A 246 9.93 -12.97 -20.55
C LEU A 246 10.20 -13.30 -19.08
N GLY A 247 9.18 -13.26 -18.23
CA GLY A 247 9.30 -13.47 -16.79
C GLY A 247 9.82 -14.87 -16.44
N ASP A 248 9.35 -15.92 -17.14
CA ASP A 248 9.86 -17.28 -16.94
C ASP A 248 11.36 -17.40 -17.27
N ASN A 249 11.83 -16.74 -18.34
CA ASN A 249 13.24 -16.79 -18.74
C ASN A 249 14.14 -15.90 -17.87
N VAL A 250 13.65 -14.74 -17.43
CA VAL A 250 14.36 -13.86 -16.49
C VAL A 250 14.52 -14.57 -15.15
N ARG A 251 13.42 -15.07 -14.59
CA ARG A 251 13.41 -15.83 -13.34
C ARG A 251 14.34 -17.03 -13.39
N LYS A 252 14.31 -17.81 -14.48
CA LYS A 252 15.22 -18.96 -14.66
C LYS A 252 16.71 -18.59 -14.60
N GLN A 253 17.07 -17.39 -15.05
CA GLN A 253 18.46 -16.92 -15.04
C GLN A 253 18.85 -16.29 -13.71
N CYS A 254 17.89 -15.79 -12.94
CA CYS A 254 18.13 -15.03 -11.72
C CYS A 254 17.78 -15.75 -10.41
N ASP A 255 17.04 -16.86 -10.45
CA ASP A 255 16.63 -17.64 -9.26
C ASP A 255 17.84 -17.97 -8.37
N ALA A 256 18.86 -18.62 -8.94
CA ALA A 256 20.06 -19.03 -8.23
C ALA A 256 20.96 -17.88 -7.70
N ALA A 257 20.65 -16.61 -8.00
CA ALA A 257 21.50 -15.46 -7.67
C ALA A 257 21.65 -15.27 -6.15
N ASP A 258 20.62 -15.60 -5.37
CA ASP A 258 20.66 -15.55 -3.90
C ASP A 258 21.29 -16.80 -3.25
N GLY A 259 21.70 -17.77 -4.08
CA GLY A 259 22.26 -19.06 -3.67
C GLY A 259 21.23 -20.17 -3.45
N VAL A 260 19.97 -19.94 -3.80
CA VAL A 260 18.86 -20.89 -3.72
C VAL A 260 18.18 -21.01 -5.09
N GLU A 261 17.87 -22.23 -5.52
CA GLU A 261 17.03 -22.47 -6.72
C GLU A 261 15.64 -22.90 -6.25
N ASP A 262 14.77 -21.95 -5.96
CA ASP A 262 13.43 -22.21 -5.43
C ASP A 262 12.30 -21.51 -6.22
N GLY A 263 12.65 -20.90 -7.35
CA GLY A 263 11.77 -20.17 -8.25
C GLY A 263 11.50 -18.72 -7.82
N ILE A 264 12.31 -18.16 -6.92
CA ILE A 264 12.10 -16.82 -6.34
C ILE A 264 13.35 -15.98 -6.62
N VAL A 265 13.18 -14.81 -7.23
CA VAL A 265 14.29 -13.86 -7.40
C VAL A 265 14.40 -13.00 -6.14
N SER A 266 15.29 -13.36 -5.20
CA SER A 266 15.51 -12.57 -3.96
C SER A 266 16.70 -11.61 -4.02
N ASP A 267 17.65 -11.80 -4.94
CA ASP A 267 18.80 -10.91 -5.12
C ASP A 267 18.78 -10.24 -6.49
N LEU A 268 18.19 -9.04 -6.55
CA LEU A 268 18.16 -8.24 -7.77
C LEU A 268 19.52 -7.65 -8.14
N ALA A 269 20.43 -7.47 -7.17
CA ALA A 269 21.72 -6.82 -7.41
C ALA A 269 22.67 -7.72 -8.21
N THR A 270 22.47 -9.03 -8.15
CA THR A 270 23.26 -10.04 -8.87
C THR A 270 22.47 -10.81 -9.93
N CYS A 271 21.21 -10.43 -10.17
CA CYS A 271 20.38 -10.93 -11.26
C CYS A 271 20.87 -10.36 -12.61
N TYR A 272 21.57 -11.20 -13.37
CA TYR A 272 21.99 -10.89 -14.74
C TYR A 272 21.39 -11.92 -15.68
N PHE A 273 20.74 -11.47 -16.75
CA PHE A 273 20.11 -12.34 -17.74
C PHE A 273 20.43 -11.88 -19.17
N ASP A 274 20.49 -12.85 -20.08
CA ASP A 274 20.77 -12.65 -21.48
C ASP A 274 19.49 -12.87 -22.31
N PHE A 275 19.06 -11.82 -23.00
CA PHE A 275 17.90 -11.86 -23.90
C PHE A 275 18.12 -12.77 -25.10
N ASP A 276 19.37 -12.98 -25.55
CA ASP A 276 19.65 -13.83 -26.71
C ASP A 276 19.22 -15.29 -26.48
N LEU A 277 19.10 -15.72 -25.22
CA LEU A 277 18.66 -17.07 -24.85
C LEU A 277 17.16 -17.32 -25.04
N PHE A 278 16.37 -16.27 -25.32
CA PHE A 278 14.94 -16.38 -25.56
C PHE A 278 14.44 -15.40 -26.65
N THR A 279 15.35 -14.88 -27.48
CA THR A 279 15.00 -14.09 -28.67
C THR A 279 14.80 -15.01 -29.87
N CYS A 280 13.66 -14.87 -30.56
CA CYS A 280 13.31 -15.69 -31.71
C CYS A 280 14.37 -15.63 -32.81
N GLY A 281 14.71 -16.79 -33.37
CA GLY A 281 15.71 -16.91 -34.45
C GLY A 281 17.17 -17.00 -33.97
N LYS A 282 17.44 -16.89 -32.67
CA LYS A 282 18.75 -17.20 -32.09
C LYS A 282 18.97 -18.70 -31.97
N ASP A 283 20.23 -19.12 -31.98
CA ASP A 283 20.61 -20.53 -31.95
C ASP A 283 20.15 -21.20 -30.64
N GLY A 284 19.40 -22.29 -30.76
CA GLY A 284 18.93 -23.07 -29.60
C GLY A 284 17.69 -22.52 -28.89
N VAL A 285 17.08 -21.45 -29.41
CA VAL A 285 15.84 -20.87 -28.88
C VAL A 285 14.62 -21.58 -29.46
N ASP A 286 13.64 -21.90 -28.60
CA ASP A 286 12.36 -22.47 -29.01
C ASP A 286 11.49 -21.39 -29.69
N ALA A 287 11.20 -21.58 -30.98
CA ALA A 287 10.39 -20.64 -31.76
C ALA A 287 8.94 -20.50 -31.26
N SER A 288 8.46 -21.39 -30.39
CA SER A 288 7.13 -21.33 -29.76
C SER A 288 7.14 -20.69 -28.37
N ALA A 289 8.31 -20.37 -27.82
CA ALA A 289 8.48 -19.78 -26.50
C ALA A 289 9.62 -18.75 -26.50
N CYS A 290 9.51 -17.76 -27.39
CA CYS A 290 10.51 -16.71 -27.59
C CYS A 290 9.87 -15.34 -27.82
N LEU A 291 10.67 -14.29 -27.67
CA LEU A 291 10.30 -12.91 -27.98
C LEU A 291 10.90 -12.46 -29.30
N THR A 292 10.18 -11.63 -30.05
CA THR A 292 10.76 -10.93 -31.21
C THR A 292 11.84 -9.94 -30.77
N GLU A 293 12.72 -9.53 -31.68
CA GLU A 293 13.71 -8.47 -31.39
C GLU A 293 13.02 -7.16 -30.93
N GLU A 294 11.87 -6.82 -31.52
CA GLU A 294 11.11 -5.61 -31.14
C GLU A 294 10.50 -5.71 -29.73
N GLN A 295 10.02 -6.88 -29.33
CA GLN A 295 9.54 -7.13 -27.97
C GLN A 295 10.67 -7.07 -26.95
N VAL A 296 11.84 -7.62 -27.29
CA VAL A 296 13.05 -7.55 -26.45
C VAL A 296 13.49 -6.10 -26.25
N ASP A 297 13.48 -5.28 -27.31
CA ASP A 297 13.85 -3.88 -27.20
C ASP A 297 12.85 -3.07 -26.37
N LEU A 298 11.54 -3.38 -26.46
CA LEU A 298 10.55 -2.79 -25.56
C LEU A 298 10.75 -3.22 -24.11
N ALA A 299 11.05 -4.51 -23.86
CA ALA A 299 11.32 -5.01 -22.52
C ALA A 299 12.52 -4.29 -21.87
N LYS A 300 13.61 -4.07 -22.62
CA LYS A 300 14.75 -3.27 -22.13
C LYS A 300 14.34 -1.86 -21.72
N VAL A 301 13.51 -1.19 -22.52
CA VAL A 301 13.00 0.15 -22.20
C VAL A 301 12.16 0.16 -20.92
N LEU A 302 11.47 -0.93 -20.59
CA LEU A 302 10.69 -1.07 -19.36
C LEU A 302 11.56 -1.30 -18.12
N TYR A 303 12.66 -2.04 -18.26
CA TYR A 303 13.68 -2.17 -17.20
C TYR A 303 14.49 -0.89 -16.98
N ASP A 304 14.74 -0.12 -18.03
CA ASP A 304 15.54 1.10 -17.94
C ASP A 304 14.80 2.24 -17.22
N ASN A 305 15.56 3.09 -16.54
CA ASN A 305 15.06 4.33 -15.98
C ASN A 305 14.49 5.25 -17.07
N TYR A 306 13.44 5.98 -16.75
CA TYR A 306 12.91 7.01 -17.62
C TYR A 306 13.66 8.31 -17.35
N GLU A 307 14.41 8.76 -18.35
CA GLU A 307 15.25 9.95 -18.28
C GLU A 307 14.83 10.95 -19.35
N VAL A 308 14.96 12.23 -19.02
CA VAL A 308 14.84 13.38 -19.94
C VAL A 308 16.06 14.26 -19.71
N ASP A 309 16.78 14.63 -20.78
CA ASP A 309 18.00 15.44 -20.71
C ASP A 309 19.06 14.90 -19.71
N ASP A 310 19.25 13.58 -19.70
CA ASP A 310 20.13 12.83 -18.77
C ASP A 310 19.74 12.94 -17.27
N GLU A 311 18.55 13.47 -16.97
CA GLU A 311 17.97 13.50 -15.62
C GLU A 311 16.88 12.42 -15.47
N GLN A 312 16.99 11.63 -14.40
CA GLN A 312 15.98 10.61 -14.09
C GLN A 312 14.65 11.26 -13.70
N VAL A 313 13.61 11.00 -14.50
CA VAL A 313 12.22 11.30 -14.21
C VAL A 313 11.64 10.24 -13.28
N PHE A 314 11.84 8.96 -13.62
CA PHE A 314 11.31 7.84 -12.82
C PHE A 314 12.12 6.57 -13.02
N THR A 315 12.01 5.63 -12.09
CA THR A 315 12.74 4.34 -12.18
C THR A 315 12.10 3.38 -13.16
N GLY A 316 12.91 2.48 -13.73
CA GLY A 316 12.44 1.30 -14.45
C GLY A 316 11.93 0.19 -13.53
N LEU A 317 11.36 -0.85 -14.14
CA LEU A 317 10.81 -2.05 -13.49
C LEU A 317 11.91 -3.02 -13.06
N SER A 318 11.60 -3.85 -12.07
CA SER A 318 12.56 -4.83 -11.53
C SER A 318 12.45 -6.19 -12.20
N PRO A 319 13.53 -6.98 -12.31
CA PRO A 319 13.44 -8.38 -12.69
C PRO A 319 12.42 -9.14 -11.83
N SER A 320 11.75 -10.13 -12.42
CA SER A 320 10.64 -10.91 -11.86
C SER A 320 9.29 -10.20 -11.77
N SER A 321 9.19 -8.90 -12.13
CA SER A 321 7.92 -8.16 -12.11
C SER A 321 7.09 -8.27 -13.38
N GLU A 322 7.56 -9.03 -14.38
CA GLU A 322 7.07 -9.00 -15.76
C GLU A 322 5.62 -9.49 -15.88
N TYR A 323 5.19 -10.33 -14.95
CA TYR A 323 3.81 -10.84 -14.86
C TYR A 323 2.77 -9.75 -14.58
N GLU A 324 3.17 -8.57 -14.09
CA GLU A 324 2.28 -7.44 -13.80
C GLU A 324 2.43 -6.27 -14.80
N TRP A 325 3.28 -6.41 -15.83
CA TRP A 325 3.60 -5.31 -16.75
C TRP A 325 2.43 -4.92 -17.66
N THR A 326 1.40 -5.76 -17.79
CA THR A 326 0.14 -5.39 -18.46
C THR A 326 -0.50 -4.14 -17.84
N SER A 327 -0.23 -3.85 -16.57
CA SER A 327 -0.67 -2.61 -15.91
C SER A 327 -0.05 -1.33 -16.51
N VAL A 328 1.11 -1.46 -17.16
CA VAL A 328 1.87 -0.35 -17.77
C VAL A 328 1.63 -0.31 -19.27
N VAL A 329 1.72 -1.47 -19.94
CA VAL A 329 1.67 -1.58 -21.40
C VAL A 329 0.28 -1.89 -21.96
N GLY A 330 -0.71 -2.17 -21.11
CA GLY A 330 -2.05 -2.61 -21.52
C GLY A 330 -2.13 -4.12 -21.77
N ASP A 331 -3.35 -4.66 -21.84
CA ASP A 331 -3.63 -6.07 -22.16
C ASP A 331 -3.97 -6.22 -23.65
N ASN A 332 -2.94 -6.41 -24.48
CA ASN A 332 -3.06 -6.61 -25.94
C ASN A 332 -3.71 -5.45 -26.72
N ASP A 333 -3.83 -4.28 -26.12
CA ASP A 333 -4.36 -3.07 -26.74
C ASP A 333 -3.26 -2.02 -26.95
N THR A 334 -3.55 -1.05 -27.80
CA THR A 334 -2.74 0.16 -28.02
C THR A 334 -3.02 1.25 -27.01
N ASP A 335 -3.99 1.04 -26.14
CA ASP A 335 -4.44 2.04 -25.18
C ASP A 335 -3.44 2.17 -24.01
N VAL A 336 -3.07 3.41 -23.71
CA VAL A 336 -2.25 3.73 -22.55
C VAL A 336 -3.01 3.50 -21.25
N ASN A 337 -2.29 3.39 -20.14
CA ASN A 337 -2.87 3.32 -18.80
C ASN A 337 -3.93 4.44 -18.57
N GLU A 338 -5.18 4.02 -18.33
CA GLU A 338 -6.34 4.92 -18.22
C GLU A 338 -6.21 5.90 -17.04
N GLU A 339 -5.63 5.47 -15.91
CA GLU A 339 -5.39 6.34 -14.76
C GLU A 339 -4.42 7.46 -15.11
N ALA A 340 -3.34 7.13 -15.82
CA ALA A 340 -2.33 8.10 -16.25
C ALA A 340 -2.94 9.10 -17.25
N LEU A 341 -3.70 8.63 -18.24
CA LEU A 341 -4.40 9.50 -19.19
C LEU A 341 -5.39 10.41 -18.46
N GLY A 342 -6.20 9.84 -17.56
CA GLY A 342 -7.14 10.58 -16.73
C GLY A 342 -6.47 11.63 -15.85
N TYR A 343 -5.25 11.37 -15.35
CA TYR A 343 -4.47 12.33 -14.58
C TYR A 343 -4.05 13.53 -15.44
N PHE A 344 -3.52 13.30 -16.64
CA PHE A 344 -3.15 14.39 -17.54
C PHE A 344 -4.37 15.23 -17.95
N GLN A 345 -5.48 14.58 -18.30
CA GLN A 345 -6.71 15.24 -18.70
C GLN A 345 -7.37 16.03 -17.57
N ASN A 346 -7.53 15.43 -16.39
CA ASN A 346 -8.42 15.97 -15.35
C ASN A 346 -7.69 16.63 -14.18
N PHE A 347 -6.44 16.26 -13.89
CA PHE A 347 -5.62 16.90 -12.87
C PHE A 347 -4.70 17.96 -13.46
N LEU A 348 -3.84 17.57 -14.41
CA LEU A 348 -2.72 18.42 -14.82
C LEU A 348 -3.11 19.54 -15.79
N TYR A 349 -3.87 19.22 -16.84
CA TYR A 349 -4.23 20.19 -17.88
C TYR A 349 -5.64 20.74 -17.75
N SER A 350 -6.52 20.06 -17.01
CA SER A 350 -7.96 20.36 -17.01
C SER A 350 -8.56 20.43 -18.42
N ASP A 351 -8.12 19.52 -19.28
CA ASP A 351 -8.48 19.40 -20.68
C ASP A 351 -8.89 17.95 -20.98
N PRO A 352 -10.21 17.64 -21.05
CA PRO A 352 -10.67 16.28 -21.31
C PRO A 352 -10.35 15.79 -22.73
N GLU A 353 -9.94 16.68 -23.64
CA GLU A 353 -9.53 16.33 -25.00
C GLU A 353 -8.01 16.16 -25.13
N TRP A 354 -7.25 16.27 -24.02
CA TRP A 354 -5.81 16.02 -24.04
C TRP A 354 -5.53 14.57 -24.47
N ASP A 355 -4.62 14.43 -25.42
CA ASP A 355 -4.28 13.16 -26.05
C ASP A 355 -2.80 12.83 -25.87
N VAL A 356 -2.50 11.53 -25.77
CA VAL A 356 -1.14 10.99 -25.58
C VAL A 356 -0.16 11.48 -26.64
N SER A 357 -0.61 11.75 -27.87
CA SER A 357 0.25 12.31 -28.93
C SER A 357 0.81 13.70 -28.60
N SER A 358 0.24 14.40 -27.62
CA SER A 358 0.75 15.66 -27.10
C SER A 358 1.85 15.49 -26.06
N TYR A 359 2.07 14.28 -25.53
CA TYR A 359 3.09 13.99 -24.54
C TYR A 359 4.50 14.15 -25.13
N ASN A 360 5.37 14.87 -24.42
CA ASN A 360 6.74 15.18 -24.85
C ASN A 360 7.65 15.44 -23.63
N ASP A 361 8.94 15.65 -23.88
CA ASP A 361 9.97 15.76 -22.84
C ASP A 361 9.79 16.94 -21.87
N SER A 362 9.00 17.96 -22.19
CA SER A 362 8.68 19.04 -21.24
C SER A 362 7.58 18.68 -20.23
N VAL A 363 6.78 17.65 -20.52
CA VAL A 363 5.61 17.28 -19.70
C VAL A 363 5.99 16.83 -18.30
N PRO A 364 7.01 15.97 -18.08
CA PRO A 364 7.44 15.60 -16.73
C PRO A 364 7.81 16.80 -15.85
N ALA A 365 8.55 17.76 -16.39
CA ALA A 365 8.94 18.96 -15.65
C ALA A 365 7.73 19.82 -15.27
N TYR A 366 6.77 19.99 -16.19
CA TYR A 366 5.52 20.69 -15.92
C TYR A 366 4.64 19.98 -14.88
N ALA A 367 4.54 18.65 -14.94
CA ALA A 367 3.83 17.85 -13.96
C ALA A 367 4.42 18.01 -12.55
N ASN A 368 5.75 17.92 -12.45
CA ASN A 368 6.48 18.10 -11.19
C ASN A 368 6.36 19.53 -10.63
N GLU A 369 6.42 20.56 -11.48
CA GLU A 369 6.25 21.96 -11.07
C GLU A 369 4.83 22.24 -10.56
N THR A 370 3.83 21.68 -11.22
CA THR A 370 2.41 21.94 -10.90
C THR A 370 1.94 21.13 -9.69
N ASN A 371 2.32 19.84 -9.62
CA ASN A 371 1.90 18.89 -8.58
C ASN A 371 0.41 19.05 -8.16
N PRO A 372 -0.54 18.92 -9.11
CA PRO A 372 -1.96 19.19 -8.88
C PRO A 372 -2.51 18.33 -7.73
N GLY A 373 -3.23 18.93 -6.80
CA GLY A 373 -3.72 18.27 -5.58
C GLY A 373 -2.66 17.98 -4.52
N GLU A 374 -1.42 18.45 -4.69
CA GLU A 374 -0.28 18.17 -3.81
C GLU A 374 -0.07 16.65 -3.57
N LEU A 375 -0.19 15.85 -4.63
CA LEU A 375 -0.14 14.38 -4.50
C LEU A 375 1.23 13.88 -4.06
N ASP A 376 2.31 14.45 -4.61
CA ASP A 376 3.67 13.97 -4.35
C ASP A 376 4.11 14.17 -2.91
N VAL A 377 4.72 13.15 -2.29
CA VAL A 377 5.39 13.26 -0.98
C VAL A 377 6.84 13.69 -1.21
N ASN A 378 7.02 14.99 -1.43
CA ASN A 378 8.28 15.58 -1.87
C ASN A 378 9.04 16.37 -0.78
N ASP A 379 8.55 16.40 0.46
CA ASP A 379 9.35 16.83 1.62
C ASP A 379 9.79 15.62 2.43
N PHE A 380 11.02 15.19 2.16
CA PHE A 380 11.64 14.03 2.80
C PHE A 380 12.08 14.30 4.25
N ASN A 381 12.01 15.55 4.73
CA ASN A 381 12.39 15.88 6.10
C ASN A 381 11.26 15.56 7.09
N LEU A 382 11.15 14.29 7.46
CA LEU A 382 10.15 13.81 8.42
C LEU A 382 10.60 13.95 9.89
N THR A 383 11.54 14.86 10.21
CA THR A 383 12.04 15.04 11.59
C THR A 383 10.95 15.43 12.58
N ALA A 384 9.91 16.16 12.16
CA ALA A 384 8.78 16.50 13.02
C ALA A 384 7.99 15.25 13.47
N PHE A 385 7.83 14.27 12.58
CA PHE A 385 7.20 12.99 12.87
C PHE A 385 8.09 12.15 13.80
N ALA A 386 9.39 12.03 13.46
CA ALA A 386 10.36 11.28 14.25
C ALA A 386 10.51 11.84 15.68
N ALA A 387 10.52 13.17 15.85
CA ALA A 387 10.67 13.83 17.15
C ALA A 387 9.49 13.60 18.10
N LEU A 388 8.32 13.20 17.58
CA LEU A 388 7.17 12.78 18.38
C LEU A 388 7.26 11.31 18.83
N GLY A 389 8.34 10.60 18.46
CA GLY A 389 8.53 9.18 18.75
C GLY A 389 7.68 8.25 17.88
N HIS A 390 7.17 8.76 16.77
CA HIS A 390 6.25 8.02 15.89
C HIS A 390 7.02 7.06 14.98
N LYS A 391 6.35 6.01 14.51
CA LYS A 391 6.99 4.88 13.80
C LYS A 391 6.43 4.68 12.39
N ILE A 392 7.26 4.26 11.45
CA ILE A 392 6.86 3.87 10.10
C ILE A 392 7.44 2.48 9.80
N ILE A 393 6.57 1.58 9.36
CA ILE A 393 6.96 0.38 8.62
C ILE A 393 6.51 0.57 7.19
N MET A 394 7.46 0.57 6.26
CA MET A 394 7.20 0.48 4.82
C MET A 394 7.61 -0.90 4.34
N TYR A 395 6.84 -1.48 3.43
CA TYR A 395 7.29 -2.64 2.68
C TYR A 395 7.03 -2.49 1.20
N HIS A 396 7.74 -3.26 0.39
CA HIS A 396 7.58 -3.27 -1.06
C HIS A 396 7.92 -4.66 -1.61
N GLY A 397 7.14 -5.12 -2.59
CA GLY A 397 7.44 -6.36 -3.31
C GLY A 397 8.64 -6.21 -4.26
N LEU A 398 9.56 -7.18 -4.29
CA LEU A 398 10.64 -7.16 -5.28
C LEU A 398 10.16 -7.37 -6.72
N ALA A 399 8.99 -7.99 -6.87
CA ALA A 399 8.36 -8.29 -8.16
C ALA A 399 7.19 -7.35 -8.47
N ASP A 400 7.08 -6.18 -7.82
CA ASP A 400 6.01 -5.21 -8.08
C ASP A 400 6.16 -4.60 -9.49
N GLY A 401 5.22 -4.93 -10.37
CA GLY A 401 5.18 -4.45 -11.75
C GLY A 401 4.25 -3.26 -11.97
N VAL A 402 3.56 -2.79 -10.92
CA VAL A 402 2.61 -1.67 -10.96
C VAL A 402 3.25 -0.39 -10.43
N ASN A 403 3.93 -0.51 -9.29
CA ASN A 403 4.71 0.55 -8.65
C ASN A 403 6.17 0.09 -8.60
N PRO A 404 7.06 0.65 -9.43
CA PRO A 404 8.46 0.24 -9.44
C PRO A 404 9.15 0.34 -8.05
N LEU A 405 9.68 -0.80 -7.58
CA LEU A 405 10.39 -0.97 -6.30
C LEU A 405 11.33 0.18 -5.93
N ASN A 406 12.20 0.55 -6.87
CA ASN A 406 13.27 1.52 -6.64
C ASN A 406 12.74 2.91 -6.27
N ALA A 407 11.47 3.24 -6.58
CA ALA A 407 10.86 4.48 -6.09
C ALA A 407 10.75 4.48 -4.55
N SER A 408 10.48 3.34 -3.92
CA SER A 408 10.45 3.25 -2.45
C SER A 408 11.83 3.23 -1.81
N ILE A 409 12.82 2.61 -2.46
CA ILE A 409 14.22 2.69 -2.03
C ILE A 409 14.68 4.16 -2.09
N TYR A 410 14.42 4.85 -3.21
CA TYR A 410 14.72 6.27 -3.39
C TYR A 410 14.08 7.14 -2.32
N PHE A 411 12.79 6.92 -2.00
CA PHE A 411 12.11 7.66 -0.93
C PHE A 411 12.79 7.44 0.42
N TYR A 412 13.05 6.18 0.78
CA TYR A 412 13.68 5.84 2.05
C TYR A 412 15.07 6.48 2.19
N GLU A 413 15.91 6.37 1.17
CA GLU A 413 17.25 6.97 1.15
C GLU A 413 17.19 8.50 1.18
N SER A 414 16.22 9.10 0.51
CA SER A 414 15.99 10.55 0.55
C SER A 414 15.60 11.02 1.95
N VAL A 415 14.78 10.25 2.67
CA VAL A 415 14.44 10.52 4.08
C VAL A 415 15.67 10.34 4.98
N VAL A 416 16.47 9.28 4.80
CA VAL A 416 17.74 9.11 5.53
C VAL A 416 18.63 10.35 5.35
N ASN A 417 18.83 10.78 4.11
CA ASN A 417 19.66 11.94 3.79
C ASN A 417 19.09 13.24 4.40
N ALA A 418 17.79 13.49 4.26
CA ALA A 418 17.13 14.69 4.77
C ALA A 418 17.06 14.73 6.31
N THR A 419 17.17 13.58 6.99
CA THR A 419 17.09 13.47 8.47
C THR A 419 18.45 13.30 9.15
N GLY A 420 19.55 13.58 8.45
CA GLY A 420 20.90 13.66 9.00
C GLY A 420 21.91 12.67 8.44
N GLY A 421 21.49 11.80 7.50
CA GLY A 421 22.36 10.87 6.77
C GLY A 421 22.78 9.62 7.55
N ASP A 422 22.23 9.39 8.74
CA ASP A 422 22.50 8.18 9.55
C ASP A 422 21.34 7.18 9.40
N VAL A 423 21.59 6.12 8.62
CA VAL A 423 20.59 5.08 8.38
C VAL A 423 20.15 4.36 9.66
N GLU A 424 21.04 4.16 10.64
CA GLU A 424 20.67 3.50 11.90
C GLU A 424 19.81 4.41 12.77
N ALA A 425 20.09 5.72 12.76
CA ALA A 425 19.23 6.70 13.41
C ALA A 425 17.82 6.71 12.76
N THR A 426 17.72 6.67 11.43
CA THR A 426 16.44 6.56 10.73
C THR A 426 15.73 5.24 11.05
N ARG A 427 16.43 4.10 11.05
CA ARG A 427 15.88 2.76 11.39
C ARG A 427 15.29 2.64 12.80
N SER A 428 15.61 3.56 13.70
CA SER A 428 15.01 3.62 15.04
C SER A 428 13.53 4.07 15.03
N TRP A 429 13.05 4.62 13.91
CA TRP A 429 11.67 5.07 13.74
C TRP A 429 11.07 4.81 12.35
N PHE A 430 11.85 4.56 11.31
CA PHE A 430 11.37 4.22 9.97
C PHE A 430 12.11 3.00 9.43
N ARG A 431 11.39 1.89 9.21
CA ARG A 431 11.94 0.64 8.64
C ARG A 431 11.33 0.33 7.29
N LEU A 432 12.16 -0.13 6.36
CA LEU A 432 11.77 -0.63 5.04
C LEU A 432 12.01 -2.16 5.00
N PHE A 433 11.04 -2.91 4.50
CA PHE A 433 11.11 -4.36 4.28
C PHE A 433 10.86 -4.68 2.81
N LEU A 434 11.84 -5.26 2.12
CA LEU A 434 11.70 -5.66 0.72
C LEU A 434 11.35 -7.14 0.64
N VAL A 435 10.19 -7.49 0.09
CA VAL A 435 9.62 -8.85 0.13
C VAL A 435 9.88 -9.58 -1.20
N PRO A 436 10.76 -10.60 -1.24
CA PRO A 436 11.02 -11.36 -2.46
C PRO A 436 9.79 -12.08 -3.01
N GLY A 437 9.61 -12.02 -4.33
CA GLY A 437 8.50 -12.65 -5.05
C GLY A 437 7.10 -12.04 -4.81
N LEU A 438 6.95 -11.11 -3.86
CA LEU A 438 5.76 -10.28 -3.77
C LEU A 438 5.75 -9.29 -4.94
N GLY A 439 4.64 -9.26 -5.68
CA GLY A 439 4.27 -8.25 -6.66
C GLY A 439 3.59 -7.04 -6.02
N SER A 440 2.69 -6.39 -6.73
CA SER A 440 1.93 -5.24 -6.23
C SER A 440 1.05 -5.58 -5.01
N LYS A 441 0.44 -6.77 -5.02
CA LYS A 441 -0.49 -7.24 -3.96
C LYS A 441 -0.31 -8.72 -3.59
N THR A 442 0.06 -9.56 -4.55
CA THR A 442 0.17 -11.03 -4.40
C THR A 442 1.47 -11.55 -4.99
N THR A 443 1.60 -12.85 -5.21
CA THR A 443 2.76 -13.48 -5.86
C THR A 443 2.31 -14.32 -7.05
N SER A 444 3.09 -14.31 -8.13
CA SER A 444 2.92 -15.22 -9.29
C SER A 444 3.68 -16.55 -9.13
N VAL A 445 4.45 -16.68 -8.05
CA VAL A 445 5.28 -17.85 -7.71
C VAL A 445 5.02 -18.32 -6.28
N ASP A 446 5.62 -19.44 -5.87
CA ASP A 446 5.49 -19.99 -4.50
C ASP A 446 6.32 -19.22 -3.44
N ALA A 447 6.41 -17.88 -3.57
CA ALA A 447 7.13 -17.03 -2.65
C ALA A 447 6.32 -16.73 -1.38
N PRO A 448 6.95 -16.74 -0.19
CA PRO A 448 6.36 -16.19 1.02
C PRO A 448 6.13 -14.69 0.88
N TRP A 449 4.89 -14.31 0.60
CA TRP A 449 4.51 -12.94 0.26
C TRP A 449 3.73 -12.26 1.40
N TYR A 450 2.98 -13.03 2.19
CA TYR A 450 2.06 -12.49 3.19
C TYR A 450 2.78 -12.17 4.49
N ILE A 451 2.74 -10.90 4.90
CA ILE A 451 3.21 -10.38 6.18
C ILE A 451 2.09 -9.66 6.94
N GLY A 452 0.82 -9.83 6.56
CA GLY A 452 -0.30 -9.13 7.20
C GLY A 452 -0.28 -7.61 6.97
N GLY A 453 0.16 -7.16 5.79
CA GLY A 453 0.14 -5.75 5.40
C GLY A 453 -1.14 -5.32 4.63
N PRO A 454 -1.43 -4.01 4.56
CA PRO A 454 -2.52 -3.46 3.72
C PRO A 454 -2.36 -3.82 2.25
N GLY A 455 -3.43 -4.12 1.50
CA GLY A 455 -3.32 -4.59 0.12
C GLY A 455 -3.00 -6.09 0.00
N GLN A 456 -2.54 -6.75 1.08
CA GLN A 456 -2.43 -8.22 1.16
C GLN A 456 -3.65 -8.85 1.82
N TRP A 457 -4.28 -8.17 2.78
CA TRP A 457 -5.46 -8.66 3.50
C TRP A 457 -6.61 -9.02 2.54
N GLU A 458 -6.81 -8.15 1.55
CA GLU A 458 -7.88 -8.21 0.55
C GLU A 458 -7.66 -9.31 -0.49
N GLN A 459 -6.47 -9.92 -0.52
CA GLN A 459 -6.10 -10.94 -1.52
C GLN A 459 -6.33 -12.36 -1.03
N LEU A 460 -6.59 -12.55 0.27
CA LEU A 460 -6.94 -13.86 0.79
C LEU A 460 -8.36 -14.25 0.33
N VAL A 461 -8.66 -15.54 0.25
CA VAL A 461 -9.90 -16.09 -0.36
C VAL A 461 -11.23 -15.54 0.18
N ASP A 462 -11.22 -14.91 1.35
CA ASP A 462 -12.39 -14.27 1.95
C ASP A 462 -12.34 -12.73 1.93
N GLY A 463 -11.30 -12.14 1.32
CA GLY A 463 -11.12 -10.70 1.11
C GLY A 463 -10.99 -9.87 2.39
N GLU A 464 -10.97 -10.51 3.55
CA GLU A 464 -11.20 -9.83 4.83
C GLU A 464 -10.53 -10.52 6.02
N THR A 465 -9.92 -11.71 5.85
CA THR A 465 -9.12 -12.32 6.92
C THR A 465 -7.81 -11.56 7.05
N ALA A 466 -7.78 -10.67 8.02
CA ALA A 466 -6.55 -9.95 8.35
C ALA A 466 -5.75 -10.67 9.44
N THR A 467 -6.44 -11.26 10.41
CA THR A 467 -5.81 -12.04 11.49
C THR A 467 -5.82 -13.52 11.15
N ILE A 468 -4.66 -14.08 10.84
CA ILE A 468 -4.52 -15.52 10.65
C ILE A 468 -4.12 -16.15 11.98
N ALA A 469 -4.91 -17.11 12.46
CA ALA A 469 -4.68 -17.76 13.74
C ALA A 469 -3.28 -18.38 13.80
N GLY A 470 -2.46 -17.95 14.76
CA GLY A 470 -1.08 -18.41 14.93
C GLY A 470 -0.04 -17.56 14.18
N PHE A 471 -0.46 -16.69 13.27
CA PHE A 471 0.40 -15.78 12.49
C PHE A 471 0.11 -14.30 12.77
N ASN A 472 -0.92 -13.98 13.54
CA ASN A 472 -1.27 -12.63 13.97
C ASN A 472 -0.44 -12.16 15.19
N ASN A 473 0.89 -12.19 15.04
CA ASN A 473 1.83 -11.77 16.09
C ASN A 473 2.99 -10.96 15.51
N ALA A 474 3.71 -10.23 16.36
CA ALA A 474 4.75 -9.27 15.94
C ALA A 474 5.92 -9.88 15.12
N SER A 475 6.05 -11.20 15.04
CA SER A 475 7.07 -11.86 14.22
C SER A 475 6.60 -12.21 12.81
N THR A 476 5.30 -12.28 12.55
CA THR A 476 4.70 -12.77 11.27
C THR A 476 3.69 -11.80 10.67
N ASP A 477 3.34 -10.74 11.40
CA ASP A 477 2.30 -9.78 11.04
C ASP A 477 2.83 -8.35 11.26
N ALA A 478 2.87 -7.58 10.18
CA ALA A 478 3.45 -6.24 10.11
C ALA A 478 2.64 -5.22 10.91
N LEU A 479 1.31 -5.36 10.97
CA LEU A 479 0.47 -4.49 11.80
C LEU A 479 0.69 -4.80 13.28
N ALA A 480 0.73 -6.09 13.65
CA ALA A 480 1.06 -6.51 15.00
C ALA A 480 2.49 -6.09 15.41
N ALA A 481 3.45 -6.15 14.48
CA ALA A 481 4.82 -5.67 14.68
C ALA A 481 4.85 -4.15 14.92
N LEU A 482 4.11 -3.37 14.12
CA LEU A 482 3.99 -1.93 14.29
C LEU A 482 3.37 -1.55 15.65
N VAL A 483 2.31 -2.26 16.05
CA VAL A 483 1.66 -2.08 17.37
C VAL A 483 2.65 -2.40 18.49
N ALA A 484 3.36 -3.52 18.42
CA ALA A 484 4.35 -3.91 19.41
C ALA A 484 5.51 -2.88 19.50
N TRP A 485 5.95 -2.37 18.36
CA TRP A 485 6.99 -1.33 18.30
C TRP A 485 6.50 -0.02 18.95
N THR A 486 5.26 0.37 18.67
CA THR A 486 4.67 1.63 19.18
C THR A 486 4.35 1.57 20.67
N ALA A 487 3.95 0.41 21.17
CA ALA A 487 3.51 0.23 22.55
C ALA A 487 4.65 -0.12 23.52
N ALA A 488 5.67 -0.84 23.05
CA ALA A 488 6.71 -1.43 23.91
C ALA A 488 8.14 -1.25 23.40
N ASP A 489 8.35 -0.45 22.34
CA ASP A 489 9.65 -0.29 21.67
C ASP A 489 10.27 -1.64 21.23
N THR A 490 9.43 -2.64 20.93
CA THR A 490 9.85 -3.91 20.34
C THR A 490 10.17 -3.70 18.87
N VAL A 491 11.44 -3.47 18.58
CA VAL A 491 11.93 -3.15 17.25
C VAL A 491 11.83 -4.37 16.30
N PRO A 492 11.18 -4.25 15.13
CA PRO A 492 11.09 -5.35 14.18
C PRO A 492 12.36 -5.43 13.33
N GLU A 493 13.29 -6.32 13.68
CA GLU A 493 14.49 -6.58 12.86
C GLU A 493 14.19 -7.43 11.62
N SER A 494 13.14 -8.26 11.71
CA SER A 494 12.62 -9.04 10.61
C SER A 494 11.12 -9.29 10.79
N ILE A 495 10.41 -9.52 9.70
CA ILE A 495 9.02 -10.02 9.72
C ILE A 495 8.98 -11.29 8.87
N ILE A 496 8.47 -12.39 9.43
CA ILE A 496 8.39 -13.69 8.76
C ILE A 496 7.21 -13.65 7.78
N ALA A 497 7.51 -13.61 6.49
CA ALA A 497 6.53 -13.79 5.45
C ALA A 497 6.13 -15.27 5.32
N THR A 498 4.89 -15.50 4.92
CA THR A 498 4.29 -16.84 4.79
C THR A 498 3.60 -16.99 3.44
N THR A 499 3.63 -18.21 2.89
CA THR A 499 2.75 -18.65 1.82
C THR A 499 2.24 -20.05 2.11
N TRP A 500 1.08 -20.39 1.57
CA TRP A 500 0.40 -21.67 1.78
C TRP A 500 0.32 -22.46 0.46
N THR A 501 -0.07 -23.73 0.53
CA THR A 501 -0.17 -24.58 -0.67
C THR A 501 -1.19 -24.07 -1.69
N ASN A 502 -2.20 -23.33 -1.23
CA ASN A 502 -2.90 -22.34 -2.02
C ASN A 502 -2.50 -20.95 -1.50
N SER A 503 -1.79 -20.16 -2.30
CA SER A 503 -1.11 -18.93 -1.85
C SER A 503 -2.03 -17.89 -1.21
N THR A 504 -3.32 -17.90 -1.52
CA THR A 504 -4.33 -16.99 -0.98
C THR A 504 -5.28 -17.63 0.04
N ASP A 505 -5.17 -18.93 0.30
CA ASP A 505 -6.02 -19.64 1.25
C ASP A 505 -5.22 -20.06 2.50
N PRO A 506 -5.28 -19.27 3.59
CA PRO A 506 -4.52 -19.55 4.80
C PRO A 506 -5.06 -20.74 5.60
N SER A 507 -6.17 -21.35 5.18
CA SER A 507 -6.66 -22.61 5.75
C SER A 507 -5.90 -23.83 5.25
N THR A 508 -5.14 -23.68 4.16
CA THR A 508 -4.27 -24.74 3.63
C THR A 508 -2.95 -24.84 4.38
N GLU A 509 -2.16 -25.88 4.12
CA GLU A 509 -0.89 -26.08 4.82
C GLU A 509 0.13 -24.98 4.45
N VAL A 510 0.94 -24.54 5.41
CA VAL A 510 2.05 -23.62 5.14
C VAL A 510 3.03 -24.30 4.18
N LEU A 511 3.29 -23.65 3.05
CA LEU A 511 4.20 -24.13 2.03
C LEU A 511 5.63 -23.68 2.30
N ARG A 512 5.84 -22.38 2.54
CA ARG A 512 7.17 -21.80 2.84
C ARG A 512 7.03 -20.59 3.76
N GLN A 513 8.08 -20.32 4.53
CA GLN A 513 8.25 -19.09 5.30
C GLN A 513 9.67 -18.52 5.18
N ARG A 514 9.79 -17.20 5.23
CA ARG A 514 11.07 -16.48 5.12
C ARG A 514 11.12 -15.28 6.05
N PRO A 515 12.23 -15.02 6.76
CA PRO A 515 12.43 -13.75 7.43
C PRO A 515 12.69 -12.65 6.40
N ILE A 516 11.81 -11.66 6.34
CA ILE A 516 12.03 -10.43 5.57
C ILE A 516 12.84 -9.47 6.44
N CYS A 517 14.05 -9.14 5.99
CA CYS A 517 14.99 -8.33 6.75
C CYS A 517 14.68 -6.83 6.63
N ALA A 518 14.96 -6.09 7.70
CA ALA A 518 14.94 -4.63 7.64
C ALA A 518 16.08 -4.12 6.74
N TRP A 519 15.74 -3.42 5.67
CA TRP A 519 16.66 -2.80 4.71
C TRP A 519 17.68 -1.91 5.45
N PRO A 520 18.98 -1.94 5.07
CA PRO A 520 19.55 -2.56 3.86
C PRO A 520 19.97 -4.03 3.99
N ALA A 521 19.64 -4.71 5.10
CA ALA A 521 19.87 -6.15 5.18
C ALA A 521 18.92 -6.88 4.22
N THR A 522 19.44 -7.93 3.59
CA THR A 522 18.68 -8.86 2.74
C THR A 522 18.73 -10.25 3.35
N GLN A 523 17.72 -11.08 3.07
CA GLN A 523 17.72 -12.46 3.52
C GLN A 523 18.82 -13.25 2.82
N LYS A 524 19.46 -14.17 3.54
CA LYS A 524 20.43 -15.10 2.96
C LYS A 524 20.24 -16.51 3.50
N TYR A 525 20.22 -17.50 2.61
CA TYR A 525 20.23 -18.90 2.99
C TYR A 525 21.54 -19.26 3.70
N ASN A 526 21.44 -19.93 4.85
CA ASN A 526 22.60 -20.26 5.68
C ASN A 526 23.43 -21.45 5.12
N GLY A 527 22.96 -22.11 4.04
CA GLY A 527 23.61 -23.25 3.40
C GLY A 527 23.15 -24.63 3.91
N GLU A 528 22.36 -24.68 4.99
CA GLU A 528 21.95 -25.92 5.66
C GLU A 528 20.46 -25.89 6.09
N GLY A 529 19.80 -27.04 6.08
CA GLY A 529 18.42 -27.16 6.56
C GLY A 529 17.37 -27.11 5.45
N ASP A 530 16.11 -27.04 5.86
CA ASP A 530 14.96 -27.07 4.96
C ASP A 530 14.69 -25.65 4.44
N GLN A 531 14.85 -25.45 3.13
CA GLN A 531 14.57 -24.17 2.48
C GLN A 531 13.10 -23.78 2.62
N SER A 532 12.15 -24.59 3.08
CA SER A 532 10.79 -24.12 3.38
C SER A 532 10.67 -23.39 4.72
N LYS A 533 11.71 -23.42 5.56
CA LYS A 533 11.67 -22.96 6.96
C LYS A 533 12.41 -21.64 7.17
N PRO A 534 11.88 -20.75 8.04
CA PRO A 534 12.47 -19.43 8.25
C PRO A 534 13.82 -19.50 8.99
N GLU A 535 14.05 -20.50 9.85
CA GLU A 535 15.33 -20.69 10.56
C GLU A 535 16.52 -21.04 9.64
N SER A 536 16.25 -21.40 8.39
CA SER A 536 17.27 -21.67 7.38
C SER A 536 17.82 -20.39 6.72
N PHE A 537 17.27 -19.23 7.07
CA PHE A 537 17.62 -17.93 6.50
C PHE A 537 18.05 -16.97 7.60
N LEU A 538 18.97 -16.07 7.27
CA LEU A 538 19.49 -15.06 8.18
C LEU A 538 19.36 -13.66 7.57
N CYS A 539 19.12 -12.71 8.47
CA CYS A 539 19.54 -11.32 8.37
C CYS A 539 20.85 -11.18 9.18
#